data_AF-A0A928HXR8-F1
#
_entry.id   AF-A0A928HXR8-F1
#
_cell.length_a   1.000
_cell.length_b   1.000
_cell.length_c   1.000
_cell.angle_alpha   90.00
_cell.angle_beta   90.00
_cell.angle_gamma   90.00
#
_symmetry.space_group_name_H-M   'P 1'
#
loop_
_entity.id
_entity.type
_entity.pdbx_description
1 polymer ?
#
loop_
_entity_poly.entity_id
_entity_poly.type
_entity_poly.pdbx_seq_one_letter_code
_entity_poly.pdbx_strand_id
1 'polypeptide(L)'
;MLKQIKKSIVTPIGKVFITDGESSIPFTVDKNDCDYMLDIYDENNKPTGRKIHTETNYQIAIKTNNLEIGKIYKIVFSGGKLEFSDSDEGTEGLSITKDGWTFGIGMFNPNEYEEMEQSIRHSINIGKGIYGNQIPRFEYDESRFRNYIIESSDDKSGYTFRLLDRDRDEIIFKIAWIEHKDIDPLRCDDAISFWIVM
;
A
#
# COMPACT_ATOMS: atom_id res chain seq x y z
N MET A 1 -22.33 -3.80 13.42
CA MET A 1 -21.63 -5.10 13.34
C MET A 1 -20.27 -4.92 14.02
N LEU A 2 -19.87 -5.78 14.96
CA LEU A 2 -18.57 -5.64 15.65
C LEU A 2 -17.45 -6.04 14.67
N LYS A 3 -16.51 -5.12 14.39
CA LYS A 3 -15.34 -5.42 13.55
C LYS A 3 -14.49 -6.49 14.22
N GLN A 4 -14.14 -7.55 13.49
CA GLN A 4 -13.34 -8.64 14.04
C GLN A 4 -11.88 -8.20 14.18
N ILE A 5 -11.36 -8.24 15.41
CA ILE A 5 -9.94 -8.00 15.68
C ILE A 5 -9.13 -9.22 15.22
N LYS A 6 -8.11 -9.00 14.40
CA LYS A 6 -7.20 -10.01 13.86
C LYS A 6 -5.75 -9.66 14.20
N LYS A 7 -4.90 -10.68 14.21
CA LYS A 7 -3.42 -10.55 14.28
C LYS A 7 -2.75 -10.83 12.94
N SER A 8 -3.51 -11.39 12.00
CA SER A 8 -3.02 -11.72 10.66
C SER A 8 -4.14 -12.09 9.71
N ILE A 9 -3.85 -12.00 8.41
CA ILE A 9 -4.68 -12.50 7.31
C ILE A 9 -3.87 -13.55 6.56
N VAL A 10 -4.47 -14.72 6.33
CA VAL A 10 -3.87 -15.75 5.48
C VAL A 10 -4.37 -15.53 4.07
N THR A 11 -3.44 -15.47 3.12
CA THR A 11 -3.72 -15.43 1.68
C THR A 11 -3.28 -16.76 1.04
N PRO A 12 -3.68 -17.05 -0.20
CA PRO A 12 -3.28 -18.27 -0.89
C PRO A 12 -1.76 -18.43 -1.07
N ILE A 13 -1.03 -17.32 -1.10
CA ILE A 13 0.42 -17.30 -1.38
C ILE A 13 1.25 -16.76 -0.22
N GLY A 14 0.65 -16.46 0.93
CA GLY A 14 1.37 -15.95 2.09
C GLY A 14 0.47 -15.50 3.23
N LYS A 15 1.01 -14.64 4.09
CA LYS A 15 0.33 -14.11 5.26
C LYS A 15 0.65 -12.64 5.45
N VAL A 16 -0.36 -11.83 5.71
CA VAL A 16 -0.21 -10.42 6.10
C VAL A 16 -0.32 -10.32 7.63
N PHE A 17 0.62 -9.64 8.26
CA PHE A 17 0.61 -9.36 9.70
C PHE A 17 1.36 -8.07 10.02
N ILE A 18 1.14 -7.52 11.21
CA ILE A 18 1.80 -6.30 11.67
C ILE A 18 2.60 -6.60 12.94
N THR A 19 3.81 -6.05 13.02
CA THR A 19 4.75 -6.29 14.12
C THR A 19 5.54 -5.02 14.46
N ASP A 20 5.97 -4.89 15.72
CA ASP A 20 6.98 -3.91 16.15
C ASP A 20 8.40 -4.53 16.25
N GLY A 21 8.57 -5.76 15.76
CA GLY A 21 9.79 -6.57 15.86
C GLY A 21 9.75 -7.59 16.99
N GLU A 22 8.95 -7.36 18.03
CA GLU A 22 8.84 -8.25 19.20
C GLU A 22 7.44 -8.86 19.30
N SER A 23 6.41 -8.07 19.03
CA SER A 23 5.02 -8.36 19.28
C SER A 23 4.16 -8.12 18.04
N SER A 24 3.10 -8.94 17.91
CA SER A 24 2.09 -8.75 16.86
C SER A 24 1.10 -7.67 17.24
N ILE A 25 0.89 -6.71 16.33
CA ILE A 25 -0.06 -5.61 16.50
C ILE A 25 -1.44 -6.04 15.97
N PRO A 26 -2.50 -5.90 16.77
CA PRO A 26 -3.85 -6.22 16.33
C PRO A 26 -4.43 -5.14 15.41
N PHE A 27 -5.24 -5.57 14.46
CA PHE A 27 -5.91 -4.72 13.49
C PHE A 27 -7.32 -5.24 13.19
N THR A 28 -8.17 -4.41 12.59
CA THR A 28 -9.46 -4.85 12.06
C THR A 28 -9.39 -4.99 10.54
N VAL A 29 -10.29 -5.79 9.99
CA VAL A 29 -10.41 -6.01 8.55
C VAL A 29 -11.85 -5.81 8.14
N ASP A 30 -12.06 -4.99 7.12
CA ASP A 30 -13.36 -4.75 6.49
C ASP A 30 -13.21 -4.97 4.97
N LYS A 31 -14.33 -5.17 4.26
CA LYS A 31 -14.29 -5.08 2.79
C LYS A 31 -13.95 -3.65 2.40
N ASN A 32 -13.09 -3.50 1.40
CA ASN A 32 -12.84 -2.21 0.77
C ASN A 32 -14.10 -1.78 0.01
N ASP A 33 -14.44 -0.50 0.06
CA ASP A 33 -15.63 0.04 -0.61
C ASP A 33 -15.43 0.09 -2.14
N CYS A 34 -14.17 0.08 -2.60
CA CYS A 34 -13.77 0.07 -4.00
C CYS A 34 -13.76 -1.36 -4.62
N ASP A 35 -14.85 -2.12 -4.48
CA ASP A 35 -14.97 -3.50 -5.00
C ASP A 35 -15.59 -3.53 -6.41
N TYR A 36 -14.92 -2.86 -7.37
CA TYR A 36 -15.40 -2.74 -8.74
C TYR A 36 -14.96 -3.93 -9.61
N MET A 37 -15.93 -4.51 -10.32
CA MET A 37 -15.61 -5.43 -11.42
C MET A 37 -14.98 -4.67 -12.59
N LEU A 38 -13.86 -5.19 -13.10
CA LEU A 38 -13.14 -4.59 -14.23
C LEU A 38 -13.37 -5.41 -15.50
N ASP A 39 -13.77 -4.75 -16.58
CA ASP A 39 -13.96 -5.40 -17.89
C ASP A 39 -12.61 -5.69 -18.56
N ILE A 40 -12.46 -6.88 -19.14
CA ILE A 40 -11.29 -7.25 -19.93
C ILE A 40 -11.52 -6.88 -21.40
N TYR A 41 -10.62 -6.08 -21.95
CA TYR A 41 -10.62 -5.69 -23.36
C TYR A 41 -9.55 -6.43 -24.15
N ASP A 42 -9.85 -6.77 -25.40
CA ASP A 42 -8.89 -7.35 -26.34
C ASP A 42 -7.88 -6.30 -26.87
N GLU A 43 -6.95 -6.73 -27.72
CA GLU A 43 -5.94 -5.88 -28.36
C GLU A 43 -6.52 -4.74 -29.23
N ASN A 44 -7.80 -4.84 -29.62
CA ASN A 44 -8.52 -3.83 -30.40
C ASN A 44 -9.44 -2.96 -29.53
N ASN A 45 -9.27 -3.02 -28.20
CA ASN A 45 -10.07 -2.31 -27.20
C ASN A 45 -11.56 -2.68 -27.25
N LYS A 46 -11.90 -3.92 -27.63
CA LYS A 46 -13.27 -4.44 -27.58
C LYS A 46 -13.46 -5.29 -26.32
N PRO A 47 -14.63 -5.19 -25.66
CA PRO A 47 -14.90 -5.98 -24.47
C PRO A 47 -14.95 -7.47 -24.83
N THR A 48 -14.20 -8.28 -24.09
CA THR A 48 -14.17 -9.74 -24.27
C THR A 48 -15.38 -10.45 -23.64
N GLY A 49 -16.19 -9.71 -22.85
CA GLY A 49 -17.26 -10.26 -22.02
C GLY A 49 -16.78 -10.91 -20.71
N ARG A 50 -15.46 -10.99 -20.49
CA ARG A 50 -14.86 -11.44 -19.24
C ARG A 50 -14.65 -10.26 -18.29
N LYS A 51 -14.73 -10.52 -16.99
CA LYS A 51 -14.53 -9.54 -15.92
C LYS A 51 -13.51 -10.05 -14.91
N ILE A 52 -12.72 -9.14 -14.36
CA ILE A 52 -11.87 -9.38 -13.20
C ILE A 52 -12.64 -8.92 -11.96
N HIS A 53 -12.70 -9.80 -10.97
CA HIS A 53 -13.37 -9.55 -9.69
C HIS A 53 -12.65 -10.32 -8.58
N THR A 54 -12.75 -9.83 -7.36
CA THR A 54 -12.27 -10.56 -6.18
C THR A 54 -13.21 -10.39 -5.00
N GLU A 55 -13.35 -11.45 -4.20
CA GLU A 55 -14.01 -11.34 -2.89
C GLU A 55 -13.03 -10.88 -1.79
N THR A 56 -11.79 -10.58 -2.17
CA THR A 56 -10.68 -10.41 -1.25
C THR A 56 -10.03 -9.04 -1.30
N ASN A 57 -10.80 -8.04 -1.72
CA ASN A 57 -10.45 -6.63 -1.60
C ASN A 57 -10.84 -6.11 -0.21
N TYR A 58 -9.84 -5.90 0.63
CA TYR A 58 -10.01 -5.59 2.04
C TYR A 58 -9.27 -4.31 2.45
N GLN A 59 -9.79 -3.69 3.50
CA GLN A 59 -9.12 -2.64 4.23
C GLN A 59 -8.64 -3.18 5.58
N ILE A 60 -7.35 -3.09 5.85
CA ILE A 60 -6.75 -3.27 7.17
C ILE A 60 -6.76 -1.92 7.88
N ALA A 61 -7.30 -1.87 9.09
CA ALA A 61 -7.27 -0.67 9.93
C ALA A 61 -6.57 -0.94 11.27
N ILE A 62 -5.54 -0.13 11.55
CA ILE A 62 -4.80 -0.14 12.81
C ILE A 62 -5.24 1.06 13.63
N LYS A 63 -5.85 0.83 14.79
CA LYS A 63 -6.15 1.92 15.73
C LYS A 63 -4.85 2.55 16.22
N THR A 64 -4.72 3.86 16.09
CA THR A 64 -3.51 4.57 16.55
C THR A 64 -3.33 4.46 18.06
N ASN A 65 -4.41 4.27 18.84
CA ASN A 65 -4.35 3.97 20.28
C ASN A 65 -3.67 2.63 20.63
N ASN A 66 -3.48 1.74 19.66
CA ASN A 66 -2.69 0.52 19.84
C ASN A 66 -1.19 0.75 19.56
N LEU A 67 -0.80 1.96 19.16
CA LEU A 67 0.55 2.32 18.78
C LEU A 67 1.13 3.37 19.74
N GLU A 68 2.41 3.21 20.04
CA GLU A 68 3.28 4.20 20.65
C GLU A 68 3.79 5.21 19.60
N ILE A 69 3.75 6.50 19.95
CA ILE A 69 4.34 7.58 19.13
C ILE A 69 5.85 7.39 19.07
N GLY A 70 6.43 7.56 17.88
CA GLY A 70 7.87 7.46 17.65
C GLY A 70 8.39 6.02 17.50
N LYS A 71 7.59 5.00 17.81
CA LYS A 71 7.98 3.59 17.63
C LYS A 71 7.80 3.16 16.17
N ILE A 72 8.73 2.33 15.69
CA ILE A 72 8.70 1.78 14.34
C ILE A 72 7.90 0.48 14.34
N TYR A 73 7.01 0.36 13.36
CA TYR A 73 6.21 -0.83 13.09
C TYR A 73 6.38 -1.25 11.64
N LYS A 74 5.98 -2.48 11.35
CA LYS A 74 6.02 -3.03 10.01
C LYS A 74 4.77 -3.83 9.70
N ILE A 75 4.16 -3.58 8.55
CA ILE A 75 3.20 -4.51 7.94
C ILE A 75 3.97 -5.41 6.96
N VAL A 76 3.82 -6.72 7.14
CA VAL A 76 4.63 -7.74 6.48
C VAL A 76 3.74 -8.70 5.73
N PHE A 77 4.07 -8.93 4.47
CA PHE A 77 3.61 -10.04 3.66
C PHE A 77 4.70 -11.12 3.59
N SER A 78 4.38 -12.34 4.06
CA SER A 78 5.36 -13.43 4.13
C SER A 78 5.52 -14.24 2.83
N GLY A 79 4.73 -13.95 1.79
CA GLY A 79 4.65 -14.79 0.59
C GLY A 79 5.76 -14.56 -0.44
N GLY A 80 6.54 -13.50 -0.29
CA GLY A 80 7.63 -13.15 -1.20
C GLY A 80 8.05 -11.69 -1.08
N LYS A 81 8.90 -11.26 -2.02
CA LYS A 81 9.27 -9.85 -2.18
C LYS A 81 8.24 -9.19 -3.09
N LEU A 82 7.72 -8.07 -2.63
CA LEU A 82 6.81 -7.23 -3.39
C LEU A 82 7.61 -6.26 -4.28
N GLU A 83 7.02 -5.87 -5.38
CA GLU A 83 7.55 -4.88 -6.31
C GLU A 83 6.61 -3.68 -6.35
N PHE A 84 7.15 -2.51 -6.69
CA PHE A 84 6.32 -1.34 -6.95
C PHE A 84 5.32 -1.67 -8.05
N SER A 85 4.04 -1.38 -7.80
CA SER A 85 2.97 -1.66 -8.75
C SER A 85 2.48 -0.37 -9.40
N ASP A 86 1.88 0.52 -8.61
CA ASP A 86 1.35 1.80 -9.07
C ASP A 86 1.25 2.79 -7.90
N SER A 87 0.97 4.05 -8.20
CA SER A 87 0.74 5.10 -7.21
C SER A 87 -0.27 6.12 -7.70
N ASP A 88 -1.13 6.61 -6.82
CA ASP A 88 -2.05 7.71 -7.08
C ASP A 88 -2.27 8.54 -5.81
N GLU A 89 -2.52 9.84 -5.94
CA GLU A 89 -2.74 10.84 -4.87
C GLU A 89 -2.36 10.39 -3.44
N GLY A 90 -1.06 10.39 -3.12
CA GLY A 90 -0.56 10.05 -1.79
C GLY A 90 -0.63 8.57 -1.44
N THR A 91 -0.92 7.68 -2.38
CA THR A 91 -1.04 6.25 -2.17
C THR A 91 -0.03 5.49 -3.03
N GLU A 92 0.75 4.62 -2.42
CA GLU A 92 1.70 3.73 -3.10
C GLU A 92 1.21 2.28 -3.00
N GLY A 93 1.31 1.55 -4.10
CA GLY A 93 0.98 0.14 -4.23
C GLY A 93 2.21 -0.74 -4.39
N LEU A 94 2.21 -1.87 -3.70
CA LEU A 94 3.17 -2.95 -3.86
C LEU A 94 2.44 -4.23 -4.26
N SER A 95 2.95 -4.98 -5.24
CA SER A 95 2.33 -6.22 -5.69
C SER A 95 3.33 -7.37 -5.87
N ILE A 96 2.79 -8.58 -5.99
CA ILE A 96 3.54 -9.78 -6.39
C ILE A 96 2.61 -10.72 -7.14
N THR A 97 3.14 -11.31 -8.22
CA THR A 97 2.50 -12.40 -8.94
C THR A 97 3.27 -13.70 -8.70
N LYS A 98 2.62 -14.71 -8.14
CA LYS A 98 3.24 -15.98 -7.75
C LYS A 98 2.20 -17.11 -7.67
N ASP A 99 2.59 -18.32 -8.06
CA ASP A 99 1.79 -19.56 -7.90
C ASP A 99 0.35 -19.49 -8.43
N GLY A 100 0.12 -18.73 -9.52
CA GLY A 100 -1.21 -18.55 -10.13
C GLY A 100 -2.09 -17.50 -9.44
N TRP A 101 -1.51 -16.69 -8.55
CA TRP A 101 -2.16 -15.59 -7.85
C TRP A 101 -1.41 -14.28 -8.03
N THR A 102 -2.14 -13.18 -7.95
CA THR A 102 -1.57 -11.85 -7.74
C THR A 102 -2.07 -11.33 -6.40
N PHE A 103 -1.17 -10.78 -5.58
CA PHE A 103 -1.46 -10.11 -4.32
C PHE A 103 -0.94 -8.68 -4.38
N GLY A 104 -1.65 -7.73 -3.77
CA GLY A 104 -1.16 -6.37 -3.58
C GLY A 104 -1.52 -5.79 -2.23
N ILE A 105 -0.73 -4.79 -1.83
CA ILE A 105 -0.92 -3.97 -0.64
C ILE A 105 -0.64 -2.50 -0.95
N GLY A 106 -1.63 -1.65 -0.70
CA GLY A 106 -1.56 -0.20 -0.85
C GLY A 106 -1.46 0.50 0.49
N MET A 107 -0.72 1.61 0.53
CA MET A 107 -0.59 2.47 1.69
C MET A 107 -0.80 3.92 1.32
N PHE A 108 -1.41 4.68 2.22
CA PHE A 108 -1.54 6.14 2.08
C PHE A 108 -0.45 6.86 2.88
N ASN A 109 0.33 7.72 2.23
CA ASN A 109 1.28 8.65 2.84
C ASN A 109 0.62 10.02 3.10
N PRO A 110 0.31 10.38 4.36
CA PRO A 110 -0.29 11.67 4.68
C PRO A 110 0.66 12.86 4.49
N ASN A 111 1.95 12.62 4.22
CA ASN A 111 2.97 13.65 4.12
C ASN A 111 3.51 13.84 2.68
N GLU A 112 2.93 13.19 1.66
CA GLU A 112 3.40 13.26 0.26
C GLU A 112 3.55 14.70 -0.24
N TYR A 113 2.57 15.57 0.02
CA TYR A 113 2.66 16.98 -0.40
C TYR A 113 3.80 17.73 0.27
N GLU A 114 4.05 17.48 1.56
CA GLU A 114 5.13 18.11 2.30
C GLU A 114 6.49 17.58 1.82
N GLU A 115 6.60 16.27 1.57
CA GLU A 115 7.76 15.65 0.94
C GLU A 115 8.03 16.26 -0.44
N MET A 116 7.00 16.42 -1.27
CA MET A 116 7.11 17.06 -2.58
C MET A 116 7.54 18.52 -2.48
N GLU A 117 6.96 19.32 -1.57
CA GLU A 117 7.36 20.72 -1.36
C GLU A 117 8.83 20.84 -0.95
N GLN A 118 9.26 20.03 0.01
CA GLN A 118 10.65 20.02 0.48
C GLN A 118 11.60 19.60 -0.63
N SER A 119 11.19 18.60 -1.43
CA SER A 119 11.96 18.09 -2.58
C SER A 119 12.14 19.14 -3.67
N ILE A 120 11.07 19.88 -4.00
CA ILE A 120 11.13 21.00 -4.94
C ILE A 120 12.04 22.11 -4.41
N ARG A 121 11.88 22.50 -3.14
CA ARG A 121 12.70 23.54 -2.51
C ARG A 121 14.18 23.17 -2.50
N HIS A 122 14.50 21.92 -2.16
CA HIS A 122 15.86 21.41 -2.20
C HIS A 122 16.44 21.49 -3.62
N SER A 123 15.70 21.01 -4.61
CA SER A 123 16.13 21.01 -6.02
C SER A 123 16.40 22.41 -6.58
N ILE A 124 15.57 23.40 -6.20
CA ILE A 124 15.79 24.82 -6.52
C ILE A 124 17.07 25.33 -5.84
N ASN A 125 17.26 25.04 -4.55
CA ASN A 125 18.40 25.53 -3.77
C ASN A 125 19.76 25.05 -4.29
N ILE A 126 19.82 23.84 -4.86
CA ILE A 126 21.04 23.27 -5.46
C ILE A 126 21.21 23.62 -6.95
N GLY A 127 20.35 24.48 -7.50
CA GLY A 127 20.44 24.93 -8.89
C GLY A 127 20.01 23.91 -9.94
N LYS A 128 19.34 22.81 -9.56
CA LYS A 128 18.77 21.83 -10.51
C LYS A 128 17.41 22.28 -11.07
N GLY A 129 16.75 23.24 -10.42
CA GLY A 129 15.42 23.72 -10.82
C GLY A 129 14.32 22.68 -10.55
N ILE A 130 13.15 22.86 -11.16
CA ILE A 130 12.00 21.95 -11.03
C ILE A 130 12.05 20.82 -12.08
N TYR A 131 12.87 21.00 -13.12
CA TYR A 131 13.01 20.07 -14.24
C TYR A 131 14.30 19.26 -14.11
N GLY A 132 14.19 18.08 -13.51
CA GLY A 132 15.28 17.11 -13.44
C GLY A 132 14.82 15.82 -12.78
N ASN A 133 14.98 14.70 -13.47
CA ASN A 133 14.46 13.38 -13.05
C ASN A 133 15.16 12.77 -11.81
N GLN A 134 16.01 13.52 -11.11
CA GLN A 134 16.78 13.05 -9.96
C GLN A 134 17.02 14.19 -8.97
N ILE A 135 16.07 14.32 -8.04
CA ILE A 135 16.27 15.09 -6.80
C ILE A 135 17.35 14.33 -6.01
N PRO A 136 18.53 14.93 -5.75
CA PRO A 136 19.57 14.24 -5.00
C PRO A 136 19.08 13.96 -3.59
N ARG A 137 19.61 12.89 -2.99
CA ARG A 137 19.23 12.44 -1.66
C ARG A 137 19.42 13.59 -0.66
N PHE A 138 18.34 13.96 0.01
CA PHE A 138 18.36 14.91 1.12
C PHE A 138 17.46 14.37 2.22
N GLU A 139 17.64 14.88 3.44
CA GLU A 139 16.83 14.50 4.60
C GLU A 139 15.64 15.45 4.71
N TYR A 140 14.44 14.88 4.88
CA TYR A 140 13.25 15.66 5.13
C TYR A 140 13.28 16.28 6.53
N ASP A 141 12.81 17.52 6.63
CA ASP A 141 12.42 18.12 7.89
C ASP A 141 11.08 17.55 8.35
N GLU A 142 11.15 16.53 9.20
CA GLU A 142 9.97 15.85 9.76
C GLU A 142 9.18 16.73 10.75
N SER A 143 9.65 17.92 11.15
CA SER A 143 8.92 18.77 12.11
C SER A 143 7.57 19.27 11.57
N ARG A 144 7.41 19.30 10.25
CA ARG A 144 6.18 19.65 9.54
C ARG A 144 5.29 18.44 9.27
N PHE A 145 5.80 17.21 9.46
CA PHE A 145 5.02 16.00 9.20
C PHE A 145 3.94 15.81 10.26
N ARG A 146 2.89 15.09 9.87
CA ARG A 146 1.71 14.79 10.69
C ARG A 146 1.31 13.33 10.55
N ASN A 147 0.49 12.87 11.50
CA ASN A 147 -0.08 11.54 11.59
C ASN A 147 0.99 10.45 11.72
N TYR A 148 1.57 10.00 10.61
CA TYR A 148 2.58 8.95 10.57
C TYR A 148 3.49 9.10 9.35
N ILE A 149 4.70 8.57 9.48
CA ILE A 149 5.64 8.39 8.36
C ILE A 149 5.52 6.94 7.91
N ILE A 150 5.59 6.71 6.60
CA ILE A 150 5.49 5.39 6.01
C ILE A 150 6.36 5.28 4.77
N GLU A 151 7.02 4.13 4.60
CA GLU A 151 7.88 3.86 3.46
C GLU A 151 7.88 2.36 3.12
N SER A 152 8.16 2.04 1.86
CA SER A 152 8.45 0.67 1.43
C SER A 152 9.65 0.12 2.19
N SER A 153 9.50 -1.06 2.77
CA SER A 153 10.56 -1.67 3.58
C SER A 153 11.72 -2.20 2.72
N ASP A 154 12.96 -2.08 3.23
CA ASP A 154 14.19 -2.49 2.52
C ASP A 154 14.20 -3.94 2.04
N ASP A 155 13.59 -4.85 2.81
CA ASP A 155 13.50 -6.27 2.47
C ASP A 155 12.38 -6.59 1.46
N LYS A 156 11.63 -5.56 1.05
CA LYS A 156 10.49 -5.62 0.13
C LYS A 156 9.35 -6.51 0.61
N SER A 157 9.18 -6.71 1.90
CA SER A 157 8.08 -7.52 2.43
C SER A 157 6.79 -6.74 2.70
N GLY A 158 6.80 -5.41 2.54
CA GLY A 158 5.67 -4.53 2.84
C GLY A 158 6.17 -3.15 3.21
N TYR A 159 5.55 -2.52 4.22
CA TYR A 159 5.84 -1.14 4.62
C TYR A 159 6.33 -1.05 6.06
N THR A 160 7.25 -0.12 6.29
CA THR A 160 7.66 0.35 7.62
C THR A 160 6.92 1.66 7.91
N PHE A 161 6.43 1.84 9.14
CA PHE A 161 5.74 3.07 9.52
C PHE A 161 5.96 3.45 10.98
N ARG A 162 5.79 4.74 11.28
CA ARG A 162 5.96 5.31 12.63
C ARG A 162 4.92 6.38 12.88
N LEU A 163 4.20 6.27 13.99
CA LEU A 163 3.20 7.26 14.41
C LEU A 163 3.90 8.53 14.93
N LEU A 164 3.46 9.70 14.48
CA LEU A 164 3.94 11.02 14.88
C LEU A 164 3.01 11.72 15.88
N ASP A 165 1.71 11.62 15.66
CA ASP A 165 0.66 12.22 16.50
C ASP A 165 -0.61 11.35 16.48
N ARG A 166 -1.71 11.84 17.07
CA ARG A 166 -2.99 11.11 17.17
C ARG A 166 -4.13 11.82 16.45
N ASP A 167 -3.83 12.70 15.50
CA ASP A 167 -4.87 13.45 14.77
C ASP A 167 -5.71 12.54 13.85
N ARG A 168 -5.20 11.35 13.53
CA ARG A 168 -5.96 10.25 12.92
C ARG A 168 -6.21 9.11 13.91
N ASP A 169 -7.42 8.57 13.89
CA ASP A 169 -7.82 7.42 14.70
C ASP A 169 -7.24 6.09 14.19
N GLU A 170 -6.98 6.00 12.88
CA GLU A 170 -6.57 4.78 12.19
C GLU A 170 -5.48 5.02 11.15
N ILE A 171 -4.58 4.04 11.02
CA ILE A 171 -3.69 3.87 9.86
C ILE A 171 -4.29 2.76 8.99
N ILE A 172 -4.44 3.04 7.70
CA ILE A 172 -5.16 2.19 6.75
C ILE A 172 -4.21 1.60 5.71
N PHE A 173 -4.37 0.31 5.45
CA PHE A 173 -3.76 -0.38 4.31
C PHE A 173 -4.84 -1.07 3.50
N LYS A 174 -4.77 -0.97 2.18
CA LYS A 174 -5.63 -1.73 1.27
C LYS A 174 -4.91 -2.99 0.87
N ILE A 175 -5.60 -4.12 0.81
CA ILE A 175 -5.04 -5.36 0.29
C ILE A 175 -6.02 -6.01 -0.66
N ALA A 176 -5.50 -6.68 -1.67
CA ALA A 176 -6.32 -7.52 -2.54
C ALA A 176 -5.51 -8.73 -3.03
N TRP A 177 -6.20 -9.81 -3.41
CA TRP A 177 -5.59 -10.87 -4.21
C TRP A 177 -6.57 -11.47 -5.23
N ILE A 178 -6.04 -11.99 -6.32
CA ILE A 178 -6.84 -12.54 -7.43
C ILE A 178 -6.19 -13.83 -7.90
N GLU A 179 -7.00 -14.86 -8.12
CA GLU A 179 -6.57 -16.08 -8.81
C GLU A 179 -6.65 -15.86 -10.32
N HIS A 180 -5.63 -16.26 -11.08
CA HIS A 180 -5.57 -15.95 -12.50
C HIS A 180 -6.72 -16.56 -13.29
N LYS A 181 -7.20 -17.79 -12.99
CA LYS A 181 -8.36 -18.42 -13.68
C LYS A 181 -8.41 -18.15 -15.21
N ASP A 182 -7.30 -18.45 -15.90
CA ASP A 182 -7.11 -18.21 -17.34
C ASP A 182 -7.12 -16.73 -17.79
N ILE A 183 -6.93 -15.80 -16.86
CA ILE A 183 -6.71 -14.37 -17.10
C ILE A 183 -5.20 -14.15 -17.13
N ASP A 184 -4.77 -13.30 -18.07
CA ASP A 184 -3.37 -12.96 -18.18
C ASP A 184 -2.87 -12.31 -16.87
N PRO A 185 -1.73 -12.74 -16.31
CA PRO A 185 -1.25 -12.22 -15.02
C PRO A 185 -1.04 -10.71 -15.00
N LEU A 186 -0.67 -10.08 -16.12
CA LEU A 186 -0.51 -8.62 -16.20
C LEU A 186 -1.86 -7.93 -15.96
N ARG A 187 -2.95 -8.48 -16.49
CA ARG A 187 -4.30 -7.93 -16.26
C ARG A 187 -4.75 -8.08 -14.81
N CYS A 188 -4.34 -9.17 -14.15
CA CYS A 188 -4.59 -9.32 -12.72
C CYS A 188 -3.78 -8.30 -11.90
N ASP A 189 -2.54 -8.01 -12.29
CA ASP A 189 -1.71 -6.99 -11.67
C ASP A 189 -2.27 -5.58 -11.87
N ASP A 190 -2.67 -5.22 -13.10
CA ASP A 190 -3.36 -3.95 -13.40
C ASP A 190 -4.59 -3.75 -12.50
N ALA A 191 -5.41 -4.81 -12.35
CA ALA A 191 -6.62 -4.78 -11.52
C ALA A 191 -6.30 -4.60 -10.03
N ILE A 192 -5.29 -5.32 -9.53
CA ILE A 192 -4.82 -5.19 -8.14
C ILE A 192 -4.33 -3.77 -7.89
N SER A 193 -3.47 -3.24 -8.76
CA SER A 193 -2.91 -1.90 -8.66
C SER A 193 -4.02 -0.86 -8.54
N PHE A 194 -5.03 -0.93 -9.42
CA PHE A 194 -6.19 -0.04 -9.35
C PHE A 194 -6.89 -0.11 -7.98
N TRP A 195 -7.22 -1.31 -7.48
CA TRP A 195 -7.97 -1.43 -6.22
C TRP A 195 -7.19 -1.05 -4.95
N ILE A 196 -5.86 -1.17 -4.97
CA ILE A 196 -5.04 -0.87 -3.79
C ILE A 196 -4.63 0.60 -3.72
N VAL A 197 -4.65 1.33 -4.84
CA VAL A 197 -4.35 2.78 -4.86
C VAL A 197 -5.60 3.66 -4.80
N MET A 198 -6.75 3.19 -5.33
CA MET A 198 -8.05 3.89 -5.31
C MET A 198 -8.87 3.62 -4.06
#